data_AF-A0A1H8NWI3-F1
#
_entry.id   AF-A0A1H8NWI3-F1
#
_cell.length_a   1.000
_cell.length_b   1.000
_cell.length_c   1.000
_cell.angle_alpha   90.00
_cell.angle_beta   90.00
_cell.angle_gamma   90.00
#
_symmetry.space_group_name_H-M   'P 1'
#
loop_
_entity.id
_entity.type
_entity.pdbx_description
1 polymer ?
#
loop_
_entity_poly.entity_id
_entity_poly.type
_entity_poly.pdbx_seq_one_letter_code
_entity_poly.pdbx_strand_id
1 'polypeptide(L)'
;MEENLVQNWIDTDKMIYDMIVEIESTGKSFPEQAELAFEKLSKLYNIPRMPNDIDDEELEDDEELDGVTDKRSLFEEHALIKYLAEEKEDPRSLVLSAAFHLLNDYRVDLFQVAEKEFGENIPEKCKIAIKGEGFNGEVVFPQKESKSWFELGCKIMKQIN
;
A
#
# COMPACT_ATOMS: atom_id res chain seq x y z
N MET A 1 13.04 -4.52 24.14
CA MET A 1 13.28 -4.21 22.72
C MET A 1 12.02 -4.62 22.01
N GLU A 2 11.39 -3.70 21.31
CA GLU A 2 10.28 -4.03 20.41
C GLU A 2 10.79 -4.97 19.33
N GLU A 3 10.06 -6.03 19.07
CA GLU A 3 10.39 -7.02 18.04
C GLU A 3 9.99 -6.43 16.68
N ASN A 4 10.93 -6.38 15.74
CA ASN A 4 10.62 -5.98 14.37
C ASN A 4 9.90 -7.13 13.68
N LEU A 5 8.57 -7.03 13.58
CA LEU A 5 7.70 -8.08 13.05
C LEU A 5 8.00 -8.43 11.59
N VAL A 6 8.37 -7.45 10.76
CA VAL A 6 8.76 -7.68 9.36
C VAL A 6 10.07 -8.45 9.31
N GLN A 7 11.05 -8.11 10.16
CA GLN A 7 12.29 -8.87 10.24
C GLN A 7 12.04 -10.30 10.72
N ASN A 8 11.20 -10.49 11.73
CA ASN A 8 10.83 -11.83 12.19
C ASN A 8 10.14 -12.64 11.08
N TRP A 9 9.26 -12.02 10.29
CA TRP A 9 8.67 -12.67 9.12
C TRP A 9 9.72 -13.11 8.10
N ILE A 10 10.70 -12.25 7.77
CA ILE A 10 11.81 -12.60 6.87
C ILE A 10 12.64 -13.76 7.43
N ASP A 11 12.92 -13.76 8.74
CA ASP A 11 13.78 -14.76 9.38
C ASP A 11 13.09 -16.14 9.50
N THR A 12 11.76 -16.16 9.51
CA THR A 12 10.96 -17.38 9.73
C THR A 12 10.30 -17.93 8.47
N ASP A 13 10.03 -17.09 7.47
CA ASP A 13 9.48 -17.48 6.18
C ASP A 13 10.59 -17.71 5.14
N LYS A 14 10.89 -18.98 4.89
CA LYS A 14 11.91 -19.38 3.91
C LYS A 14 11.60 -18.88 2.49
N MET A 15 10.33 -18.81 2.10
CA MET A 15 9.95 -18.38 0.75
C MET A 15 10.24 -16.89 0.54
N ILE A 16 9.97 -16.05 1.55
CA ILE A 16 10.43 -14.66 1.56
C ILE A 16 11.94 -14.57 1.52
N TYR A 17 12.61 -15.27 2.43
CA TYR A 17 14.07 -15.20 2.54
C TYR A 17 14.74 -15.53 1.20
N ASP A 18 14.35 -16.65 0.58
CA ASP A 18 14.89 -17.10 -0.70
C ASP A 18 14.59 -16.09 -1.82
N MET A 19 13.40 -15.48 -1.83
CA MET A 19 13.03 -14.43 -2.79
C MET A 19 13.88 -13.17 -2.65
N ILE A 20 14.10 -12.71 -1.41
CA ILE A 20 14.94 -11.54 -1.12
C ILE A 20 16.36 -11.79 -1.62
N VAL A 21 16.95 -12.93 -1.25
CA VAL A 21 18.30 -13.31 -1.69
C VAL A 21 18.40 -13.36 -3.22
N GLU A 22 17.40 -13.91 -3.91
CA GLU A 22 17.36 -13.94 -5.37
C GLU A 22 17.34 -12.52 -5.97
N ILE A 23 16.49 -11.63 -5.45
CA ILE A 23 16.36 -10.25 -5.94
C ILE A 23 17.65 -9.46 -5.69
N GLU A 24 18.24 -9.56 -4.50
CA GLU A 24 19.49 -8.86 -4.16
C GLU A 24 20.66 -9.34 -5.02
N SER A 25 20.66 -10.62 -5.39
CA SER A 25 21.68 -11.21 -6.27
C SER A 25 21.62 -10.72 -7.73
N THR A 26 20.56 -10.00 -8.12
CA THR A 26 20.43 -9.47 -9.49
C THR A 26 21.38 -8.32 -9.81
N GLY A 27 21.95 -7.67 -8.78
CA GLY A 27 22.80 -6.47 -8.94
C GLY A 27 22.05 -5.23 -9.44
N LYS A 28 20.72 -5.26 -9.47
CA LYS A 28 19.87 -4.12 -9.86
C LYS A 28 19.84 -3.03 -8.80
N SER A 29 19.40 -1.83 -9.18
CA SER A 29 19.20 -0.72 -8.23
C SER A 29 18.10 -1.02 -7.21
N PHE A 30 18.11 -0.37 -6.05
CA PHE A 30 17.09 -0.61 -5.02
C PHE A 30 15.64 -0.37 -5.50
N PRO A 31 15.32 0.65 -6.30
CA PRO A 31 13.98 0.80 -6.87
C PRO A 31 13.59 -0.36 -7.79
N GLU A 32 14.50 -0.82 -8.66
CA GLU A 32 14.24 -1.99 -9.52
C GLU A 32 14.06 -3.27 -8.70
N GLN A 33 14.83 -3.44 -7.62
CA GLN A 33 14.66 -4.57 -6.71
C GLN A 33 13.30 -4.51 -6.00
N ALA A 34 12.86 -3.32 -5.58
CA ALA A 34 11.56 -3.11 -4.97
C ALA A 34 10.41 -3.42 -5.94
N GLU A 35 10.53 -3.01 -7.21
CA GLU A 35 9.57 -3.36 -8.25
C GLU A 35 9.49 -4.87 -8.49
N LEU A 36 10.64 -5.56 -8.55
CA LEU A 36 10.67 -7.02 -8.65
C LEU A 36 10.04 -7.70 -7.43
N ALA A 37 10.33 -7.20 -6.22
CA ALA A 37 9.74 -7.71 -4.98
C ALA A 37 8.22 -7.53 -4.99
N PHE A 38 7.74 -6.35 -5.41
CA PHE A 38 6.32 -6.03 -5.49
C PHE A 38 5.57 -7.02 -6.39
N GLU A 39 6.10 -7.31 -7.57
CA GLU A 39 5.50 -8.31 -8.47
C GLU A 39 5.56 -9.74 -7.93
N LYS A 40 6.70 -10.12 -7.33
CA LYS A 40 6.89 -11.48 -6.82
C LYS A 40 6.04 -11.75 -5.59
N LEU A 41 5.93 -10.81 -4.66
CA LEU A 41 5.12 -10.92 -3.44
C LEU A 41 3.64 -11.14 -3.78
N SER A 42 3.10 -10.34 -4.70
CA SER A 42 1.73 -10.50 -5.16
C SER A 42 1.46 -11.92 -5.68
N LYS A 43 2.37 -12.47 -6.49
CA LYS A 43 2.24 -13.85 -7.01
C LYS A 43 2.47 -14.92 -5.93
N LEU A 44 3.43 -14.71 -5.04
CA LEU A 44 3.85 -15.70 -4.05
C LEU A 44 2.77 -15.94 -2.99
N TYR A 45 2.09 -14.88 -2.57
CA TYR A 45 1.06 -14.92 -1.53
C TYR A 45 -0.36 -14.68 -2.05
N ASN A 46 -0.55 -14.62 -3.37
CA ASN A 46 -1.83 -14.33 -3.99
C ASN A 46 -2.47 -13.02 -3.49
N ILE A 47 -1.66 -11.99 -3.29
CA ILE A 47 -2.13 -10.66 -2.87
C ILE A 47 -2.61 -9.91 -4.12
N PRO A 48 -3.82 -9.33 -4.13
CA PRO A 48 -4.30 -8.48 -5.22
C PRO A 48 -3.30 -7.37 -5.51
N ARG A 49 -2.78 -7.31 -6.73
CA ARG A 49 -1.69 -6.38 -7.06
C ARG A 49 -2.21 -4.96 -7.20
N MET A 50 -3.29 -4.81 -7.97
CA MET A 50 -3.97 -3.55 -8.24
C MET A 50 -5.39 -3.58 -7.67
N PRO A 51 -6.05 -2.42 -7.47
CA PRO A 51 -7.42 -2.39 -6.94
C PRO A 51 -8.41 -3.23 -7.74
N ASN A 52 -8.30 -3.23 -9.07
CA ASN A 52 -9.17 -4.00 -9.96
C ASN A 52 -8.90 -5.52 -9.94
N ASP A 53 -7.88 -5.98 -9.21
CA ASP A 53 -7.61 -7.42 -9.02
C ASP A 53 -8.37 -7.97 -7.80
N ILE A 54 -9.06 -7.12 -7.02
CA ILE A 54 -9.93 -7.52 -5.92
C ILE A 54 -11.29 -7.92 -6.52
N ASP A 55 -11.77 -9.12 -6.20
CA ASP A 55 -13.05 -9.62 -6.71
C ASP A 55 -14.22 -8.83 -6.10
N ASP A 56 -15.24 -8.52 -6.90
CA ASP A 56 -16.42 -7.78 -6.45
C ASP A 56 -17.26 -8.62 -5.48
N GLU A 57 -17.29 -9.95 -5.63
CA GLU A 57 -17.98 -10.87 -4.71
C GLU A 57 -17.34 -10.84 -3.30
N GLU A 58 -16.04 -10.56 -3.26
CA GLU A 58 -15.26 -10.43 -2.03
C GLU A 58 -15.49 -9.11 -1.29
N LEU A 59 -16.23 -8.17 -1.89
CA LEU A 59 -16.61 -6.87 -1.34
C LEU A 59 -17.99 -6.86 -0.69
N GLU A 60 -18.82 -7.89 -0.95
CA GLU A 60 -20.20 -7.98 -0.45
C GLU A 60 -20.30 -8.53 0.99
N ASP A 61 -19.25 -9.20 1.49
CA ASP A 61 -19.24 -9.82 2.84
C ASP A 61 -18.97 -8.82 4.00
N ASP A 62 -18.70 -7.54 3.70
CA ASP A 62 -18.39 -6.50 4.70
C ASP A 62 -19.69 -5.79 5.17
N GLU A 63 -20.69 -6.57 5.62
CA GLU A 63 -21.98 -6.04 6.12
C GLU A 63 -21.87 -5.34 7.50
N GLU A 64 -20.71 -5.36 8.17
CA GLU A 64 -20.55 -4.83 9.54
C GLU A 64 -19.86 -3.45 9.65
N LEU A 65 -19.36 -2.84 8.57
CA LEU A 65 -18.70 -1.53 8.62
C LEU A 65 -19.10 -0.61 7.46
N ASP A 66 -20.12 0.22 7.67
CA ASP A 66 -20.37 1.53 7.04
C ASP A 66 -19.96 1.73 5.55
N GLY A 67 -20.08 0.69 4.71
CA GLY A 67 -19.93 0.75 3.24
C GLY A 67 -18.52 1.03 2.70
N VAL A 68 -17.45 0.81 3.47
CA VAL A 68 -16.08 0.84 2.96
C VAL A 68 -15.50 -0.55 3.07
N THR A 69 -15.31 -1.21 1.94
CA THR A 69 -14.58 -2.48 1.93
C THR A 69 -13.15 -2.24 2.39
N ASP A 70 -12.72 -2.93 3.44
CA ASP A 70 -11.37 -2.74 4.01
C ASP A 70 -10.29 -3.56 3.31
N LYS A 71 -10.68 -4.30 2.26
CA LYS A 71 -9.74 -4.93 1.34
C LYS A 71 -8.97 -3.87 0.57
N ARG A 72 -7.66 -4.05 0.51
CA ARG A 72 -6.73 -3.19 -0.22
C ARG A 72 -5.79 -4.03 -1.06
N SER A 73 -5.43 -3.46 -2.20
CA SER A 73 -4.39 -4.05 -3.05
C SER A 73 -3.00 -3.73 -2.51
N LEU A 74 -2.00 -4.51 -2.93
CA LEU A 74 -0.59 -4.21 -2.63
C LEU A 74 -0.20 -2.81 -3.13
N PHE A 75 -0.72 -2.40 -4.29
CA PHE A 75 -0.56 -1.05 -4.83
C PHE A 75 -1.02 0.04 -3.86
N GLU A 76 -2.23 -0.12 -3.32
CA GLU A 76 -2.85 0.86 -2.43
C GLU A 76 -2.10 0.94 -1.10
N GLU A 77 -1.91 -0.20 -0.43
CA GLU A 77 -1.27 -0.22 0.88
C GLU A 77 0.19 0.27 0.81
N HIS A 78 0.92 -0.11 -0.25
CA HIS A 78 2.27 0.37 -0.50
C HIS A 78 2.33 1.88 -0.70
N ALA A 79 1.42 2.46 -1.49
CA ALA A 79 1.40 3.90 -1.71
C ALA A 79 1.10 4.68 -0.43
N LEU A 80 0.22 4.16 0.44
CA LEU A 80 -0.09 4.76 1.73
C LEU A 80 1.10 4.69 2.70
N ILE A 81 1.75 3.54 2.82
CA ILE A 81 2.97 3.37 3.64
C ILE A 81 4.08 4.30 3.15
N LYS A 82 4.33 4.31 1.83
CA LYS A 82 5.32 5.21 1.21
C LYS A 82 5.01 6.68 1.45
N TYR A 83 3.73 7.06 1.43
CA TYR A 83 3.34 8.44 1.70
C TYR A 83 3.62 8.82 3.16
N LEU A 84 3.47 7.90 4.13
CA LEU A 84 3.75 8.14 5.55
C LEU A 84 5.25 8.09 5.90
N ALA A 85 6.02 7.28 5.18
CA ALA A 85 7.46 7.10 5.35
C ALA A 85 8.29 8.39 5.20
N GLU A 86 9.53 8.36 5.70
CA GLU A 86 10.53 9.38 5.39
C GLU A 86 11.07 9.25 3.96
N GLU A 87 11.46 10.35 3.31
CA GLU A 87 11.93 10.35 1.91
C GLU A 87 13.14 9.43 1.63
N LYS A 88 13.90 9.07 2.66
CA LYS A 88 15.13 8.27 2.56
C LYS A 88 14.94 6.79 2.90
N GLU A 89 13.72 6.37 3.21
CA GLU A 89 13.46 4.96 3.50
C GLU A 89 13.75 4.06 2.30
N ASP A 90 14.20 2.84 2.59
CA ASP A 90 14.53 1.88 1.54
C ASP A 90 13.25 1.44 0.83
N PRO A 91 13.14 1.62 -0.50
CA PRO A 91 11.92 1.24 -1.23
C PRO A 91 11.60 -0.25 -1.10
N ARG A 92 12.61 -1.10 -0.88
CA ARG A 92 12.43 -2.56 -0.70
C ARG A 92 11.75 -2.87 0.63
N SER A 93 12.09 -2.14 1.70
CA SER A 93 11.45 -2.33 3.01
C SER A 93 10.00 -1.86 3.01
N LEU A 94 9.67 -0.80 2.27
CA LEU A 94 8.28 -0.32 2.11
C LEU A 94 7.40 -1.37 1.43
N VAL A 95 7.90 -2.02 0.38
CA VAL A 95 7.19 -3.10 -0.32
C VAL A 95 6.96 -4.32 0.59
N LEU A 96 7.98 -4.73 1.34
CA LEU A 96 7.85 -5.84 2.29
C LEU A 96 6.86 -5.51 3.41
N SER A 97 6.87 -4.27 3.90
CA SER A 97 5.94 -3.80 4.93
C SER A 97 4.50 -3.82 4.43
N ALA A 98 4.25 -3.39 3.19
CA ALA A 98 2.92 -3.43 2.57
C ALA A 98 2.40 -4.87 2.43
N ALA A 99 3.23 -5.79 1.96
CA ALA A 99 2.83 -7.20 1.87
C ALA A 99 2.58 -7.81 3.26
N PHE A 100 3.45 -7.51 4.24
CA PHE A 100 3.27 -7.96 5.61
C PHE A 100 1.96 -7.43 6.22
N HIS A 101 1.63 -6.16 5.98
CA HIS A 101 0.37 -5.57 6.42
C HIS A 101 -0.83 -6.37 5.89
N LEU A 102 -0.88 -6.58 4.58
CA LEU A 102 -1.99 -7.29 3.94
C LEU A 102 -2.14 -8.73 4.43
N LEU A 103 -1.02 -9.44 4.63
CA LEU A 103 -1.02 -10.84 5.08
C LEU A 103 -1.41 -11.02 6.55
N ASN A 104 -1.26 -9.99 7.37
CA ASN A 104 -1.51 -10.04 8.81
C ASN A 104 -2.69 -9.16 9.24
N ASP A 105 -3.52 -8.74 8.27
CA ASP A 105 -4.68 -7.89 8.48
C ASP A 105 -4.40 -6.53 9.13
N TYR A 106 -3.17 -6.01 8.97
CA TYR A 106 -2.87 -4.62 9.29
C TYR A 106 -3.19 -3.73 8.09
N ARG A 107 -3.57 -2.50 8.38
CA ARG A 107 -3.86 -1.47 7.38
C ARG A 107 -3.33 -0.12 7.84
N VAL A 108 -2.85 0.69 6.90
CA VAL A 108 -2.56 2.10 7.17
C VAL A 108 -3.85 2.81 7.55
N ASP A 109 -3.80 3.54 8.66
CA ASP A 109 -4.87 4.43 9.09
C ASP A 109 -4.94 5.64 8.16
N LEU A 110 -6.09 5.82 7.52
CA LEU A 110 -6.33 6.93 6.60
C LEU A 110 -6.40 8.28 7.32
N PHE A 111 -6.72 8.31 8.61
CA PHE A 111 -6.63 9.54 9.40
C PHE A 111 -5.18 9.98 9.56
N GLN A 112 -4.23 9.07 9.78
CA GLN A 112 -2.81 9.43 9.83
C GLN A 112 -2.31 10.02 8.50
N VAL A 113 -2.80 9.48 7.38
CA VAL A 113 -2.49 10.01 6.04
C VAL A 113 -3.06 11.43 5.88
N ALA A 114 -4.28 11.67 6.33
CA ALA A 114 -4.89 12.99 6.30
C ALA A 114 -4.21 13.98 7.28
N GLU A 115 -3.84 13.54 8.48
CA GLU A 115 -3.10 14.34 9.47
C GLU A 115 -1.73 14.76 8.92
N LYS A 116 -1.01 13.86 8.24
CA LYS A 116 0.28 14.21 7.61
C LYS A 116 0.14 15.33 6.58
N GLU A 117 -0.98 15.37 5.85
CA GLU A 117 -1.24 16.39 4.82
C GLU A 117 -1.81 17.70 5.38
N PHE A 118 -2.81 17.61 6.26
CA PHE A 118 -3.63 18.75 6.68
C PHE A 118 -3.35 19.20 8.12
N GLY A 119 -2.56 18.45 8.89
CA GLY A 119 -2.41 18.65 10.33
C GLY A 119 -3.77 18.55 11.04
N GLU A 120 -4.05 19.52 11.91
CA GLU A 120 -5.31 19.59 12.66
C GLU A 120 -6.52 20.02 11.79
N ASN A 121 -6.30 20.47 10.55
CA ASN A 121 -7.34 21.04 9.68
C ASN A 121 -7.87 20.04 8.64
N ILE A 122 -8.12 18.80 9.05
CA ILE A 122 -8.63 17.76 8.15
C ILE A 122 -10.05 18.14 7.67
N PRO A 123 -10.32 18.12 6.36
CA PRO A 123 -11.67 18.35 5.84
C PRO A 123 -12.67 17.30 6.34
N GLU A 124 -13.90 17.73 6.68
CA GLU A 124 -15.01 16.84 7.13
C GLU A 124 -15.34 15.71 6.13
N LYS A 125 -15.04 15.91 4.84
CA LYS A 125 -15.13 14.87 3.80
C LYS A 125 -13.81 14.79 3.05
N CYS A 126 -12.79 14.34 3.76
CA CYS A 126 -11.44 14.23 3.21
C CYS A 126 -11.38 13.05 2.23
N LYS A 127 -11.05 13.34 0.96
CA LYS A 127 -10.83 12.31 -0.05
C LYS A 127 -9.34 12.06 -0.21
N ILE A 128 -8.98 10.79 -0.18
CA ILE A 128 -7.63 10.29 -0.40
C ILE A 128 -7.71 9.41 -1.63
N ALA A 129 -6.97 9.77 -2.68
CA ALA A 129 -6.94 9.03 -3.92
C ALA A 129 -5.51 8.60 -4.24
N ILE A 130 -5.37 7.53 -5.01
CA ILE A 130 -4.06 7.00 -5.39
C ILE A 130 -4.00 6.87 -6.90
N LYS A 131 -2.98 7.45 -7.51
CA LYS A 131 -2.68 7.37 -8.95
C LYS A 131 -1.36 6.63 -9.18
N GLY A 132 -1.07 6.32 -10.43
CA GLY A 132 0.11 5.57 -10.84
C GLY A 132 -0.17 4.09 -11.05
N GLU A 133 0.88 3.30 -11.19
CA GLU A 133 0.81 1.86 -11.46
C GLU A 133 1.95 1.11 -10.75
N GLY A 134 1.65 -0.12 -10.31
CA GLY A 134 2.62 -1.00 -9.64
C GLY A 134 3.29 -0.34 -8.43
N PHE A 135 4.61 -0.44 -8.37
CA PHE A 135 5.40 0.17 -7.29
C PHE A 135 5.30 1.72 -7.24
N ASN A 136 4.93 2.37 -8.34
CA ASN A 136 4.96 3.83 -8.48
C ASN A 136 3.64 4.52 -8.08
N GLY A 137 2.91 3.96 -7.11
CA GLY A 137 1.73 4.59 -6.53
C GLY A 137 2.05 5.93 -5.84
N GLU A 138 1.16 6.89 -6.00
CA GLU A 138 1.23 8.22 -5.40
C GLU A 138 -0.11 8.61 -4.78
N VAL A 139 -0.08 8.98 -3.49
CA VAL A 139 -1.24 9.55 -2.79
C VAL A 139 -1.46 10.98 -3.25
N VAL A 140 -2.72 11.32 -3.54
CA VAL A 140 -3.17 12.66 -3.89
C VAL A 140 -4.47 12.97 -3.15
N PHE A 141 -4.75 14.26 -2.98
CA PHE A 141 -5.93 14.75 -2.27
C PHE A 141 -6.80 15.54 -3.24
N PRO A 142 -7.80 14.92 -3.89
CA PRO A 142 -8.57 15.57 -4.96
C PRO A 142 -9.24 16.88 -4.55
N GLN A 143 -9.63 17.07 -3.29
CA GLN A 143 -10.16 18.36 -2.80
C GLN A 143 -9.17 19.53 -2.90
N LYS A 144 -7.86 19.27 -3.01
CA LYS A 144 -6.84 20.29 -3.26
C LYS A 144 -6.65 20.57 -4.75
N GLU A 145 -7.20 19.72 -5.60
CA GLU A 145 -7.04 19.77 -7.04
C GLU A 145 -8.29 20.35 -7.70
N SER A 146 -8.13 21.19 -8.72
CA SER A 146 -9.27 21.72 -9.49
C SER A 146 -9.90 20.69 -10.44
N LYS A 147 -9.65 19.39 -10.22
CA LYS A 147 -10.01 18.27 -11.09
C LYS A 147 -10.59 17.12 -10.26
N SER A 148 -11.49 16.35 -10.85
CA SER A 148 -11.98 15.11 -10.26
C SER A 148 -10.88 14.04 -10.17
N TRP A 149 -11.02 13.06 -9.27
CA TRP A 149 -10.04 11.98 -9.13
C TRP A 149 -9.86 11.15 -10.41
N PHE A 150 -10.94 10.96 -11.18
CA PHE A 150 -10.89 10.34 -12.50
C PHE A 150 -10.01 11.13 -13.48
N GLU A 151 -10.15 12.46 -13.53
CA GLU A 151 -9.33 13.34 -14.38
C GLU A 151 -7.87 13.42 -13.93
N LEU A 152 -7.59 13.10 -12.67
CA LEU A 152 -6.24 12.97 -12.12
C LEU A 152 -5.60 11.60 -12.45
N GLY A 153 -6.34 10.69 -13.10
CA GLY A 153 -5.87 9.35 -13.42
C GLY A 153 -5.71 8.46 -12.18
N CYS A 154 -6.46 8.75 -11.12
CA CYS A 154 -6.45 7.93 -9.91
C CYS A 154 -7.13 6.58 -10.18
N LYS A 155 -6.57 5.52 -9.61
CA LYS A 155 -7.06 4.14 -9.74
C LYS A 155 -8.06 3.79 -8.63
N ILE A 156 -7.96 4.45 -7.48
CA ILE A 156 -8.85 4.29 -6.34
C ILE A 156 -8.99 5.61 -5.58
N MET A 157 -10.11 5.79 -4.90
CA MET A 157 -10.39 6.92 -4.00
C MET A 157 -11.21 6.42 -2.81
N LYS A 158 -10.77 6.76 -1.60
CA LYS A 158 -11.51 6.57 -0.35
C LYS A 158 -11.85 7.93 0.25
N GLN A 159 -12.99 8.00 0.93
CA GLN A 159 -13.41 9.18 1.69
C GLN A 159 -13.47 8.80 3.16
N ILE A 160 -12.86 9.62 4.01
CA ILE A 160 -13.01 9.55 5.46
C ILE A 160 -13.91 10.71 5.93
N ASN A 161 -14.70 10.46 6.98
CA ASN A 161 -15.60 11.43 7.60
C ASN A 161 -15.17 11.70 9.05
#